data_AF-A0A535HN54-F1
#
_entry.id   AF-A0A535HN54-F1
#
_cell.length_a   1.000
_cell.length_b   1.000
_cell.length_c   1.000
_cell.angle_alpha   90.00
_cell.angle_beta   90.00
_cell.angle_gamma   90.00
#
_symmetry.space_group_name_H-M   'P 1'
#
loop_
_entity.id
_entity.type
_entity.pdbx_description
1 polymer ?
#
loop_
_entity_poly.entity_id
_entity_poly.type
_entity_poly.pdbx_seq_one_letter_code
_entity_poly.pdbx_strand_id
1 'polypeptide(L)'
;MKGFRPRTDAGSETRLRELPVRAAGAHAWKQAYRRLVVIISILGAIFVGAGFGLAKSGLVGIGIGVFGLVVLTLLERWVGGGWLDALPWITGYRGERTVSDLLAMLAPFGYKVIHGIPYTDDHGTHNIDHTVVGPSGIYAV
;
A
#
# COMPACT_ATOMS: atom_id res chain seq x y z
N MET A 1 15.98 -37.09 -24.80
CA MET A 1 15.79 -36.02 -23.78
C MET A 1 16.79 -34.91 -24.05
N LYS A 2 16.34 -33.74 -24.52
CA LYS A 2 17.22 -32.58 -24.76
C LYS A 2 17.45 -31.87 -23.43
N GLY A 3 18.69 -31.82 -22.98
CA GLY A 3 19.08 -31.20 -21.72
C GLY A 3 18.78 -29.70 -21.71
N PHE A 4 18.02 -29.27 -20.71
CA PHE A 4 17.85 -27.86 -20.36
C PHE A 4 19.20 -27.32 -19.90
N ARG A 5 19.81 -26.45 -20.71
CA ARG A 5 20.98 -25.66 -20.28
C ARG A 5 20.45 -24.31 -19.77
N PRO A 6 20.60 -23.97 -18.48
CA PRO A 6 20.25 -22.65 -18.00
C PRO A 6 21.13 -21.63 -18.72
N ARG A 7 20.48 -20.66 -19.38
CA ARG A 7 21.16 -19.55 -20.03
C ARG A 7 21.63 -18.62 -18.91
N THR A 8 22.90 -18.70 -18.54
CA THR A 8 23.54 -17.73 -17.65
C THR A 8 24.02 -16.56 -18.50
N ASP A 9 23.09 -15.70 -18.90
CA ASP A 9 23.40 -14.41 -19.47
C ASP A 9 23.87 -13.48 -18.35
N ALA A 10 25.12 -13.01 -18.44
CA ALA A 10 25.72 -12.06 -17.50
C ALA A 10 24.91 -10.75 -17.34
N GLY A 11 23.95 -10.50 -18.25
CA GLY A 11 22.98 -9.39 -18.16
C GLY A 11 21.81 -9.65 -17.20
N SER A 12 21.63 -10.87 -16.68
CA SER A 12 20.58 -11.20 -15.70
C SER A 12 20.95 -10.73 -14.29
N GLU A 13 22.23 -10.85 -13.90
CA GLU A 13 22.71 -10.35 -12.60
C GLU A 13 22.66 -8.83 -12.49
N THR A 14 22.99 -8.11 -13.58
CA THR A 14 22.86 -6.65 -13.65
C THR A 14 21.40 -6.22 -13.60
N ARG A 15 20.49 -6.92 -14.30
CA ARG A 15 19.05 -6.64 -14.22
C ARG A 15 18.46 -6.86 -12.84
N LEU A 16 18.89 -7.89 -12.10
CA LEU A 16 18.45 -8.12 -10.72
C LEU A 16 18.97 -7.08 -9.72
N ARG A 17 20.08 -6.38 -10.02
CA ARG A 17 20.58 -5.25 -9.21
C ARG A 17 19.81 -3.95 -9.47
N GLU A 18 19.23 -3.80 -10.66
CA GLU A 18 18.47 -2.61 -11.06
C GLU A 18 16.97 -2.70 -10.79
N LEU A 19 16.46 -3.86 -10.35
CA LEU A 19 15.07 -3.95 -9.94
C LEU A 19 14.86 -2.96 -8.78
N PRO A 20 13.95 -1.98 -8.94
CA PRO A 20 13.74 -0.95 -7.95
C PRO A 20 13.29 -1.64 -6.67
N VAL A 21 14.18 -1.72 -5.68
CA VAL A 21 13.88 -2.26 -4.36
C VAL A 21 12.89 -1.29 -3.73
N ARG A 22 11.62 -1.54 -3.95
CA ARG A 22 10.54 -0.78 -3.32
C ARG A 22 10.47 -1.24 -1.87
N ALA A 23 10.54 -0.28 -0.96
CA ALA A 23 10.30 -0.57 0.45
C ALA A 23 8.86 -1.08 0.64
N ALA A 24 8.71 -2.16 1.41
CA ALA A 24 7.41 -2.65 1.84
C ALA A 24 6.57 -1.50 2.42
N GLY A 25 5.31 -1.39 2.01
CA GLY A 25 4.39 -0.35 2.51
C GLY A 25 4.44 1.01 1.81
N ALA A 26 5.25 1.22 0.77
CA ALA A 26 5.30 2.52 0.07
C ALA A 26 3.95 2.96 -0.53
N HIS A 27 3.14 2.00 -0.99
CA HIS A 27 1.79 2.27 -1.49
C HIS A 27 0.80 2.65 -0.39
N ALA A 28 0.92 2.03 0.79
CA ALA A 28 0.10 2.36 1.95
C ALA A 28 0.32 3.80 2.41
N TRP A 29 1.57 4.29 2.39
CA TRP A 29 1.88 5.68 2.76
C TRP A 29 1.28 6.70 1.78
N LYS A 30 1.36 6.43 0.47
CA LYS A 30 0.77 7.29 -0.57
C LYS A 30 -0.75 7.34 -0.46
N GLN A 31 -1.37 6.22 -0.11
CA GLN A 31 -2.82 6.14 0.09
C GLN A 31 -3.26 6.87 1.37
N ALA A 32 -2.51 6.74 2.47
CA ALA A 32 -2.74 7.46 3.72
C ALA A 32 -2.62 8.97 3.53
N TYR A 33 -1.56 9.43 2.85
CA TYR A 33 -1.35 10.85 2.55
C TYR A 33 -2.52 11.43 1.72
N ARG A 34 -2.95 10.73 0.67
CA ARG A 34 -4.07 11.18 -0.16
C ARG A 34 -5.37 11.30 0.63
N ARG A 35 -5.66 10.34 1.50
CA ARG A 35 -6.88 10.36 2.35
C ARG A 35 -6.82 11.50 3.37
N LEU A 36 -5.67 11.71 4.00
CA LEU A 36 -5.47 12.78 4.98
C LEU A 36 -5.61 14.17 4.34
N VAL A 37 -5.07 14.36 3.13
CA VAL A 37 -5.26 15.58 2.34
C VAL A 37 -6.75 15.81 2.05
N VAL A 38 -7.48 14.80 1.60
CA VAL A 38 -8.93 14.93 1.32
C VAL A 38 -9.70 15.31 2.59
N ILE A 39 -9.43 14.66 3.72
CA ILE A 39 -10.10 14.97 4.99
C ILE A 39 -9.80 16.43 5.42
N ILE A 40 -8.53 16.85 5.39
CA ILE A 40 -8.15 18.23 5.73
C ILE A 40 -8.79 19.23 4.78
N SER A 41 -8.81 18.95 3.48
CA SER A 41 -9.44 19.82 2.47
C SER A 41 -10.95 19.95 2.70
N ILE A 42 -11.64 18.86 3.05
CA ILE A 42 -13.07 18.88 3.37
C ILE A 42 -13.31 19.68 4.65
N LEU A 43 -12.53 19.44 5.71
CA LEU A 43 -12.62 20.20 6.96
C LEU A 43 -12.34 21.69 6.73
N GLY A 44 -11.34 22.02 5.92
CA GLY A 44 -11.04 23.39 5.52
C GLY A 44 -12.17 24.04 4.73
N ALA A 45 -12.75 23.34 3.77
CA ALA A 45 -13.89 23.82 2.98
C ALA A 45 -15.14 24.04 3.86
N ILE A 46 -15.40 23.14 4.80
CA ILE A 46 -16.46 23.28 5.81
C ILE A 46 -16.18 24.49 6.71
N PHE A 47 -14.95 24.65 7.20
CA PHE A 47 -14.59 25.76 8.08
C PHE A 47 -14.69 27.12 7.37
N VAL A 48 -14.23 27.20 6.12
CA VAL A 48 -14.35 28.38 5.28
C VAL A 48 -15.81 28.63 4.90
N GLY A 49 -16.56 27.60 4.50
CA GLY A 49 -17.98 27.72 4.13
C GLY A 49 -18.89 28.08 5.31
N ALA A 50 -18.66 27.47 6.47
CA ALA A 50 -19.33 27.85 7.71
C ALA A 50 -18.92 29.24 8.18
N GLY A 51 -17.63 29.60 8.06
CA GLY A 51 -17.11 30.93 8.38
C GLY A 51 -17.70 32.03 7.49
N PHE A 52 -17.91 31.75 6.21
CA PHE A 52 -18.47 32.70 5.24
C PHE A 52 -20.00 32.76 5.28
N GLY A 53 -20.67 31.63 5.52
CA GLY A 53 -22.14 31.52 5.53
C GLY A 53 -22.80 31.87 6.87
N LEU A 54 -22.07 31.77 7.99
CA LEU A 54 -22.64 31.89 9.34
C LEU A 54 -22.02 33.01 10.18
N ALA A 55 -21.87 34.19 9.61
CA ALA A 55 -21.63 35.43 10.36
C ALA A 55 -22.73 35.76 11.42
N LYS A 56 -23.67 34.84 11.73
CA LYS A 56 -24.62 34.96 12.84
C LYS A 56 -24.86 33.72 13.72
N SER A 57 -24.35 32.52 13.41
CA SER A 57 -24.44 31.38 14.35
C SER A 57 -23.45 30.24 14.04
N GLY A 58 -22.23 30.38 14.55
CA GLY A 58 -21.14 29.41 14.35
C GLY A 58 -21.45 27.96 14.77
N LEU A 59 -22.46 27.74 15.64
CA LEU A 59 -22.84 26.42 16.12
C LEU A 59 -23.48 25.52 15.04
N VAL A 60 -24.27 26.09 14.12
CA VAL A 60 -24.93 25.31 13.06
C VAL A 60 -23.91 24.79 12.05
N GLY A 61 -22.89 25.60 11.76
CA GLY A 61 -21.81 25.24 10.83
C GLY A 61 -20.92 24.13 11.38
N ILE A 62 -20.63 24.16 12.69
CA ILE A 62 -19.94 23.07 13.37
C ILE A 62 -20.78 21.79 13.28
N GLY A 63 -22.09 21.85 13.51
CA GLY A 63 -22.99 20.70 13.43
C GLY A 63 -23.00 20.05 12.04
N ILE A 64 -23.17 20.85 10.98
CA ILE A 64 -23.12 20.36 9.59
C ILE A 64 -21.74 19.78 9.27
N GLY A 65 -20.68 20.42 9.74
CA GLY A 65 -19.31 19.97 9.53
C GLY A 65 -19.02 18.61 10.13
N VAL A 66 -19.38 18.43 11.40
CA VAL A 66 -19.25 17.16 12.12
C VAL A 66 -20.13 16.09 11.46
N PHE A 67 -21.37 16.42 11.09
CA PHE A 67 -22.26 15.47 10.42
C PHE A 67 -21.72 15.02 9.05
N GLY A 68 -21.23 15.96 8.25
CA GLY A 68 -20.60 15.66 6.95
C GLY A 68 -19.37 14.77 7.11
N LEU A 69 -18.52 15.03 8.10
CA LEU A 69 -17.37 14.17 8.42
C LEU A 69 -17.82 12.75 8.81
N VAL A 70 -18.83 12.62 9.67
CA VAL A 70 -19.38 11.33 10.09
C VAL A 70 -19.92 10.55 8.87
N VAL A 71 -20.74 11.18 8.03
CA VAL A 71 -21.29 10.55 6.82
C VAL A 71 -20.18 10.12 5.85
N LEU A 72 -19.19 10.97 5.61
CA LEU A 72 -18.04 10.64 4.76
C LEU A 72 -17.28 9.42 5.30
N THR A 73 -17.03 9.37 6.60
CA THR A 73 -16.33 8.25 7.25
C THR A 73 -17.13 6.95 7.14
N LEU A 74 -18.46 7.02 7.28
CA LEU A 74 -19.35 5.87 7.11
C LEU A 74 -19.40 5.39 5.66
N LEU A 75 -19.47 6.30 4.68
CA LEU A 75 -19.44 5.95 3.26
C LEU A 75 -18.11 5.33 2.85
N GLU A 76 -16.99 5.87 3.31
CA GLU A 76 -15.67 5.30 3.07
C GLU A 76 -15.56 3.90 3.66
N ARG A 77 -16.14 3.67 4.85
CA ARG A 77 -16.17 2.35 5.49
C ARG A 77 -17.09 1.36 4.77
N TRP A 78 -18.20 1.84 4.22
CA TRP A 78 -19.14 1.02 3.46
C TRP A 78 -18.55 0.56 2.12
N VAL A 79 -17.87 1.46 1.39
CA VAL A 79 -17.24 1.16 0.10
C VAL A 79 -15.88 0.46 0.27
N GLY A 80 -15.17 0.72 1.36
CA GLY A 80 -13.75 0.42 1.52
C GLY A 80 -13.37 -0.87 2.27
N GLY A 81 -14.30 -1.71 2.70
CA GLY A 81 -13.95 -3.06 3.17
C GLY A 81 -14.43 -3.52 4.55
N GLY A 82 -15.52 -2.96 5.09
CA GLY A 82 -16.28 -3.63 6.15
C GLY A 82 -16.02 -3.18 7.59
N TRP A 83 -16.81 -3.72 8.53
CA TRP A 83 -16.92 -3.24 9.91
C TRP A 83 -15.75 -3.61 10.83
N LEU A 84 -14.89 -4.57 10.46
CA LEU A 84 -13.88 -5.13 11.35
C LEU A 84 -12.57 -4.34 11.45
N ASP A 85 -12.25 -3.48 10.47
CA ASP A 85 -10.98 -2.77 10.49
C ASP A 85 -11.17 -1.28 10.19
N ALA A 86 -10.93 -0.43 11.19
CA ALA A 86 -11.12 1.01 11.06
C ALA A 86 -10.08 1.65 10.12
N LEU A 87 -8.92 1.00 9.96
CA LEU A 87 -7.79 1.51 9.18
C LEU A 87 -7.15 0.36 8.38
N PRO A 88 -7.84 -0.18 7.36
CA PRO A 88 -7.40 -1.37 6.62
C PRO A 88 -6.03 -1.18 5.95
N TRP A 89 -5.64 0.06 5.65
CA TRP A 89 -4.32 0.39 5.12
C TRP A 89 -3.20 0.25 6.17
N ILE A 90 -3.47 0.51 7.45
CA ILE A 90 -2.50 0.25 8.53
C ILE A 90 -2.33 -1.25 8.68
N THR A 91 -3.42 -2.00 8.64
CA THR A 91 -3.38 -3.45 8.74
C THR A 91 -2.61 -4.04 7.57
N GLY A 92 -2.86 -3.59 6.34
CA GLY A 92 -2.07 -3.97 5.17
C GLY A 92 -0.59 -3.63 5.31
N TYR A 93 -0.26 -2.40 5.76
CA TYR A 93 1.12 -1.98 6.03
C TYR A 93 1.81 -2.87 7.07
N ARG A 94 1.14 -3.16 8.18
CA ARG A 94 1.66 -4.02 9.25
C ARG A 94 1.87 -5.43 8.74
N GLY A 95 0.93 -5.97 7.96
CA GLY A 95 1.05 -7.29 7.33
C GLY A 95 2.28 -7.37 6.43
N GLU A 96 2.43 -6.43 5.48
CA GLU A 96 3.60 -6.38 4.59
C GLU A 96 4.91 -6.24 5.38
N ARG A 97 4.93 -5.39 6.41
CA ARG A 97 6.13 -5.20 7.23
C ARG A 97 6.48 -6.43 8.05
N THR A 98 5.50 -7.06 8.69
CA THR A 98 5.71 -8.30 9.46
C THR A 98 6.21 -9.41 8.57
N VAL A 99 5.65 -9.59 7.36
CA VAL A 99 6.16 -10.59 6.41
C VAL A 99 7.60 -10.26 5.99
N SER A 100 7.89 -9.00 5.67
CA SER A 100 9.25 -8.57 5.32
C SER A 100 10.27 -8.85 6.45
N ASP A 101 9.92 -8.51 7.69
CA ASP A 101 10.76 -8.76 8.87
C ASP A 101 10.98 -10.26 9.10
N LEU A 102 9.93 -11.09 8.92
CA LEU A 102 10.03 -12.54 9.04
C LEU A 102 10.94 -13.14 7.96
N LEU A 103 10.79 -12.71 6.72
CA LEU A 103 11.60 -13.18 5.60
C LEU A 103 13.06 -12.72 5.69
N ALA A 104 13.32 -11.56 6.31
CA ALA A 104 14.68 -11.06 6.54
C ALA A 104 15.50 -12.01 7.43
N MET A 105 14.86 -12.80 8.30
CA MET A 105 15.54 -13.82 9.10
C MET A 105 16.17 -14.94 8.26
N LEU A 106 15.81 -15.06 6.97
CA LEU A 106 16.40 -16.06 6.07
C LEU A 106 17.75 -15.62 5.49
N ALA A 107 18.12 -14.33 5.61
CA ALA A 107 19.35 -13.78 5.05
C ALA A 107 20.65 -14.50 5.51
N PRO A 108 20.82 -14.87 6.79
CA PRO A 108 22.00 -15.62 7.25
C PRO A 108 22.14 -17.01 6.61
N PHE A 109 21.04 -17.57 6.09
CA PHE A 109 21.02 -18.88 5.42
C PHE A 109 21.26 -18.78 3.90
N GLY A 110 21.67 -17.61 3.40
CA GLY A 110 21.96 -17.37 1.99
C GLY A 110 20.72 -17.11 1.13
N TYR A 111 19.56 -16.85 1.75
CA TYR A 111 18.37 -16.43 1.02
C TYR A 111 18.34 -14.92 0.86
N LYS A 112 17.83 -14.47 -0.27
CA LYS A 112 17.59 -13.07 -0.60
C LYS A 112 16.11 -12.88 -0.87
N VAL A 113 15.54 -11.86 -0.23
CA VAL A 113 14.14 -11.47 -0.43
C VAL A 113 14.09 -10.35 -1.46
N ILE A 114 13.24 -10.49 -2.46
CA ILE A 114 12.95 -9.51 -3.50
C ILE A 114 11.47 -9.17 -3.39
N HIS A 115 11.15 -7.88 -3.34
CA HIS A 115 9.78 -7.40 -3.23
C HIS A 115 9.32 -6.77 -4.54
N GLY A 116 8.05 -6.99 -4.87
CA GLY A 116 7.39 -6.30 -5.97
C GLY A 116 8.03 -6.57 -7.33
N ILE A 117 8.13 -7.84 -7.71
CA ILE A 117 8.58 -8.25 -9.06
C ILE A 117 7.42 -8.07 -10.05
N PRO A 118 7.49 -7.09 -10.98
CA PRO A 118 6.46 -6.91 -11.97
C PRO A 118 6.49 -8.06 -12.99
N TYR A 119 5.32 -8.55 -13.38
CA TYR A 119 5.17 -9.46 -14.51
C TYR A 119 3.95 -9.07 -15.34
N THR A 120 3.94 -9.46 -16.61
CA THR A 120 2.81 -9.21 -17.52
C THR A 120 2.36 -10.52 -18.11
N ASP A 121 1.06 -10.76 -18.11
CA ASP A 121 0.40 -11.87 -18.79
C ASP A 121 -0.72 -11.32 -19.72
N ASP A 122 -1.53 -12.22 -20.28
CA ASP A 122 -2.64 -11.86 -21.17
C ASP A 122 -3.76 -11.07 -20.46
N HIS A 123 -3.73 -10.99 -19.12
CA HIS A 123 -4.71 -10.28 -18.29
C HIS A 123 -4.20 -8.92 -17.80
N GLY A 124 -2.92 -8.61 -17.98
CA GLY A 124 -2.35 -7.30 -17.72
C GLY A 124 -1.03 -7.33 -16.96
N THR A 125 -0.68 -6.19 -16.37
CA THR A 125 0.53 -6.07 -15.54
C THR A 125 0.18 -6.32 -14.08
N HIS A 126 0.88 -7.29 -13.50
CA HIS A 126 0.73 -7.78 -12.15
C HIS A 126 2.05 -7.66 -11.39
N ASN A 127 2.01 -7.95 -10.09
CA ASN A 127 3.17 -7.85 -9.22
C ASN A 127 3.22 -9.03 -8.26
N ILE A 128 4.39 -9.65 -8.12
CA ILE A 128 4.65 -10.65 -7.07
C ILE A 128 5.17 -9.90 -5.85
N ASP A 129 4.40 -9.92 -4.77
CA ASP A 129 4.67 -9.10 -3.58
C ASP A 129 5.97 -9.51 -2.88
N HIS A 130 6.20 -10.81 -2.72
CA HIS A 130 7.37 -11.36 -2.03
C HIS A 130 7.94 -12.55 -2.80
N THR A 131 9.23 -12.49 -3.14
CA THR A 131 9.97 -13.60 -3.75
C THR A 131 11.24 -13.86 -2.96
N VAL A 132 11.40 -15.09 -2.49
CA VAL A 132 12.57 -15.53 -1.74
C VAL A 132 13.43 -16.40 -2.66
N VAL A 133 14.67 -16.03 -2.85
CA VAL A 133 15.64 -16.73 -3.71
C VAL A 133 16.78 -17.23 -2.83
N GLY A 134 17.07 -18.53 -2.85
CA GLY A 134 18.18 -19.08 -2.08
C GLY A 134 18.65 -20.44 -2.57
N PRO A 135 19.50 -21.11 -1.78
CA PRO A 135 20.19 -22.34 -2.20
C PRO A 135 19.25 -23.49 -2.60
N SER A 136 18.04 -23.53 -2.02
CA SER A 136 17.05 -24.58 -2.29
C SER A 136 16.08 -24.25 -3.43
N GLY A 137 16.10 -23.02 -3.97
CA GLY A 137 15.20 -22.61 -5.05
C GLY A 137 14.62 -21.20 -4.88
N ILE A 138 13.51 -20.98 -5.58
CA ILE A 138 12.78 -19.70 -5.64
C ILE A 138 11.34 -19.95 -5.17
N TYR A 139 10.87 -19.09 -4.26
CA TYR A 139 9.55 -19.19 -3.64
C TYR A 139 8.83 -17.85 -3.76
N ALA A 140 7.58 -17.87 -4.24
CA ALA A 140 6.67 -16.71 -4.18
C ALA A 140 5.75 -16.87 -2.96
N VAL A 141 5.58 -15.80 -2.19
CA VAL A 141 4.79 -15.76 -0.95
C VAL A 141 3.67 -14.75 -1.07
#